data_AF-A0A7Y4H9N7-F1
#
_entry.id   AF-A0A7Y4H9N7-F1
#
_cell.length_a   1.000
_cell.length_b   1.000
_cell.length_c   1.000
_cell.angle_alpha   90.00
_cell.angle_beta   90.00
_cell.angle_gamma   90.00
#
_symmetry.space_group_name_H-M   'P 1'
#
loop_
_entity.id
_entity.type
_entity.pdbx_description
1 polymer ?
#
loop_
_entity_poly.entity_id
_entity_poly.type
_entity_poly.pdbx_seq_one_letter_code
_entity_poly.pdbx_strand_id
1 'polypeptide(L)' 'MQQYGGVYDPEDLSVLGRIFDEAVAALPASMRTPENRTAIATLVLQRAAAGEANLASLMNLMGAIASAA' A
#
# COMPACT_ATOMS: atom_id res chain seq x y z
N MET A 1 0.21 -12.14 -18.84
CA MET A 1 0.42 -12.11 -17.39
C MET A 1 1.89 -11.79 -17.18
N GLN A 2 2.24 -10.50 -17.11
CA GLN A 2 3.64 -10.08 -17.01
C GLN A 2 4.04 -10.16 -15.53
N GLN A 3 4.84 -11.15 -15.18
CA GLN A 3 5.50 -11.21 -13.87
C GLN A 3 6.55 -10.11 -13.87
N TYR A 4 6.30 -9.01 -13.14
CA TYR A 4 7.29 -7.96 -12.88
C TYR A 4 8.33 -8.52 -11.89
N GLY A 5 9.20 -9.39 -12.40
CA GLY A 5 10.44 -9.80 -11.76
C GLY A 5 11.54 -8.78 -12.05
N GLY A 6 11.29 -7.52 -11.70
CA GLY A 6 12.20 -6.40 -11.91
C GLY A 6 12.40 -5.66 -10.60
N VAL A 7 13.65 -5.40 -10.25
CA VAL A 7 14.03 -4.50 -9.16
C VAL A 7 13.22 -3.22 -9.30
N TYR A 8 12.47 -2.83 -8.26
CA TYR A 8 11.70 -1.59 -8.28
C TYR A 8 12.62 -0.42 -8.59
N ASP A 9 12.25 0.41 -9.56
CA ASP A 9 12.97 1.66 -9.82
C ASP A 9 12.78 2.62 -8.63
N PRO A 10 13.71 3.56 -8.40
CA PRO A 10 13.60 4.52 -7.29
C PRO A 10 12.30 5.33 -7.30
N GLU A 11 11.76 5.60 -8.50
CA GLU A 11 10.46 6.24 -8.69
C GLU A 11 9.31 5.37 -8.21
N ASP A 12 9.30 4.07 -8.56
CA ASP A 12 8.31 3.11 -8.09
C ASP A 12 8.36 2.98 -6.56
N LEU A 13 9.55 2.85 -5.99
CA LEU A 13 9.72 2.80 -4.54
C LEU A 13 9.22 4.07 -3.84
N SER A 14 9.39 5.24 -4.46
CA SER A 14 8.88 6.51 -3.94
C SER A 14 7.35 6.54 -3.94
N VAL A 15 6.72 6.04 -5.00
CA VAL A 15 5.26 5.91 -5.08
C VAL A 15 4.74 4.91 -4.03
N LEU A 16 5.37 3.75 -3.90
CA LEU A 16 5.00 2.73 -2.92
C LEU A 16 5.20 3.22 -1.48
N GLY A 17 6.27 3.98 -1.22
CA GLY A 17 6.51 4.64 0.06
C GLY A 17 5.42 5.63 0.42
N ARG A 18 5.01 6.48 -0.53
CA ARG A 18 3.89 7.41 -0.32
C ARG A 18 2.58 6.68 0.00
N ILE A 19 2.27 5.61 -0.73
CA ILE A 19 1.06 4.80 -0.51
C ILE A 19 1.08 4.18 0.88
N PHE A 20 2.23 3.66 1.30
CA PHE A 20 2.41 3.14 2.64
C PHE A 20 2.17 4.21 3.71
N ASP A 21 2.74 5.40 3.55
CA ASP A 21 2.58 6.49 4.51
C ASP A 21 1.13 6.96 4.61
N GLU A 22 0.45 7.12 3.46
CA GLU A 22 -0.98 7.46 3.41
C GLU A 22 -1.85 6.37 4.07
N ALA A 23 -1.56 5.10 3.82
CA ALA A 23 -2.25 3.96 4.43
C ALA A 23 -2.13 3.97 5.96
N VAL A 24 -0.92 4.21 6.48
CA VAL A 24 -0.67 4.30 7.92
C VAL A 24 -1.34 5.53 8.53
N ALA A 25 -1.33 6.66 7.83
CA ALA A 25 -1.98 7.89 8.27
C ALA A 25 -3.51 7.75 8.34
N ALA A 26 -4.11 6.99 7.42
CA ALA A 26 -5.55 6.73 7.40
C ALA A 26 -6.02 5.86 8.57
N LEU A 27 -5.12 5.09 9.21
CA LEU A 27 -5.49 4.28 10.37
C LEU A 27 -5.74 5.15 11.63
N PRO A 28 -6.67 4.74 12.50
CA PRO A 28 -6.79 5.29 13.85
C PRO A 28 -5.49 5.13 14.65
N ALA A 29 -5.19 6.06 15.56
CA ALA A 29 -3.95 6.04 16.33
C ALA A 29 -3.69 4.72 17.07
N SER A 30 -4.75 4.07 17.59
CA SER A 30 -4.69 2.76 18.24
C SER A 30 -4.28 1.62 17.31
N MET A 31 -4.46 1.78 16.00
CA MET A 31 -4.10 0.80 14.97
C MET A 31 -2.76 1.10 14.29
N ARG A 32 -2.09 2.22 14.57
CA ARG A 32 -0.78 2.56 14.00
C ARG A 32 0.38 1.84 14.69
N THR A 33 0.19 0.56 15.01
CA THR A 33 1.20 -0.26 15.69
C THR A 33 2.28 -0.75 14.70
N PRO A 34 3.49 -1.11 15.18
CA PRO A 34 4.54 -1.66 14.33
C PRO A 34 4.09 -2.91 13.55
N GLU A 35 3.26 -3.76 14.15
CA GLU A 35 2.74 -4.98 13.53
C GLU A 35 1.83 -4.62 12.34
N ASN A 36 0.91 -3.67 12.53
CA ASN A 36 0.01 -3.23 11.48
C ASN A 36 0.76 -2.52 10.34
N ARG A 37 1.78 -1.71 10.67
CA ARG A 37 2.67 -1.11 9.66
C ARG A 37 3.36 -2.18 8.83
N THR A 38 3.89 -3.24 9.45
CA THR A 38 4.55 -4.34 8.73
C THR A 38 3.57 -5.08 7.81
N ALA A 39 2.34 -5.32 8.29
CA ALA A 39 1.30 -5.94 7.49
C ALA A 39 0.92 -5.08 6.26
N ILE A 40 0.76 -3.76 6.44
CA ILE A 40 0.46 -2.82 5.35
C ILE A 40 1.60 -2.80 4.33
N ALA A 41 2.85 -2.67 4.77
CA ALA A 41 4.01 -2.68 3.86
C ALA A 41 4.05 -3.96 3.00
N THR A 42 3.79 -5.11 3.63
CA THR A 42 3.70 -6.40 2.93
C THR A 42 2.58 -6.40 1.89
N LEU A 43 1.38 -5.91 2.24
CA LEU A 43 0.24 -5.84 1.32
C LEU A 43 0.51 -4.90 0.14
N VAL A 44 1.16 -3.75 0.39
CA VAL A 44 1.53 -2.78 -0.65
C VAL A 44 2.50 -3.43 -1.66
N LEU A 45 3.56 -4.08 -1.17
CA LEU A 45 4.54 -4.75 -2.02
C LEU A 45 3.95 -5.94 -2.80
N GLN A 46 3.09 -6.75 -2.17
CA GLN A 46 2.42 -7.87 -2.85
C GLN A 46 1.51 -7.40 -3.97
N ARG A 47 0.78 -6.29 -3.76
CA ARG A 47 -0.10 -5.73 -4.79
C ARG A 47 0.67 -5.03 -5.90
N ALA A 48 1.77 -4.36 -5.58
CA ALA A 48 2.67 -3.80 -6.58
C ALA A 48 3.26 -4.90 -7.49
N ALA A 49 3.72 -6.01 -6.90
CA ALA A 49 4.20 -7.18 -7.64
C ALA A 49 3.11 -7.85 -8.50
N ALA A 50 1.84 -7.71 -8.12
CA ALA A 50 0.69 -8.23 -8.88
C ALA A 50 0.24 -7.29 -10.03
N GLY A 51 0.82 -6.09 -10.16
CA GLY A 51 0.55 -5.11 -11.21
C GLY A 51 -0.37 -3.94 -10.81
N GLU A 52 -0.33 -2.87 -11.61
CA GLU A 52 -0.95 -1.55 -11.32
C GLU A 52 -2.44 -1.59 -10.98
N ALA A 53 -3.22 -2.48 -11.61
CA ALA A 53 -4.66 -2.60 -11.36
C ALA A 53 -4.99 -2.96 -9.89
N ASN A 54 -4.07 -3.64 -9.20
CA ASN A 54 -4.26 -4.07 -7.82
C ASN A 54 -3.93 -2.94 -6.81
N LEU A 55 -3.04 -2.02 -7.19
CA LEU A 55 -2.65 -0.86 -6.39
C LEU A 55 -3.79 0.18 -6.33
N ALA A 56 -4.37 0.51 -7.48
CA ALA A 56 -5.53 1.41 -7.57
C ALA A 56 -6.72 0.87 -6.75
N SER A 57 -6.93 -0.45 -6.79
CA SER A 57 -7.95 -1.12 -5.99
C SER A 57 -7.68 -1.02 -4.48
N LEU A 58 -6.41 -1.06 -4.05
CA LEU A 58 -6.04 -0.85 -2.65
C LEU A 58 -6.28 0.60 -2.21
N MET A 59 -5.87 1.59 -3.01
CA MET A 59 -6.12 3.01 -2.72
C MET A 59 -7.62 3.29 -2.57
N ASN A 60 -8.45 2.75 -3.46
CA ASN A 60 -9.91 2.88 -3.36
C ASN A 60 -10.46 2.25 -2.08
N LEU A 61 -9.97 1.06 -1.70
CA LEU A 61 -10.38 0.40 -0.45
C LEU A 61 -9.99 1.22 0.78
N MET A 62 -8.77 1.76 0.81
CA MET A 62 -8.31 2.59 1.93
C MET A 62 -9.11 3.88 2.05
N GLY A 63 -9.40 4.55 0.93
CA GLY A 63 -10.28 5.72 0.90
C GLY A 63 -11.69 5.40 1.41
N ALA A 64 -12.26 4.26 0.99
CA ALA A 64 -13.56 3.82 1.47
C ALA A 64 -13.59 3.56 2.97
N ILE A 65 -12.56 2.90 3.53
CA ILE A 65 -12.44 2.66 4.97
C ILE A 65 -12.30 3.97 5.74
N ALA A 66 -11.47 4.91 5.26
CA ALA A 66 -11.30 6.21 5.88
C ALA A 66 -12.59 7.06 5.86
N SER A 67 -13.43 6.92 4.84
CA SER A 67 -14.71 7.61 4.74
C SER A 67 -15.84 7.00 5.59
N ALA A 68 -15.64 5.77 6.06
CA ALA A 68 -16.62 5.03 6.86
C ALA A 68 -16.39 5.14 8.38
N ALA A 69 -15.30 5.81 8.80
CA ALA A 69 -14.94 6.08 10.20
C ALA A 69 -15.35 7.50 10.60
#